data_AF-A0A381SBP9-F1
#
_entry.id   AF-A0A381SBP9-F1
#
_cell.length_a   1.000
_cell.length_b   1.000
_cell.length_c   1.000
_cell.angle_alpha   90.00
_cell.angle_beta   90.00
_cell.angle_gamma   90.00
#
_symmetry.space_group_name_H-M   'P 1'
#
loop_
_entity.id
_entity.type
_entity.pdbx_description
1 polymer ?
#
loop_
_entity_poly.entity_id
_entity_poly.type
_entity_poly.pdbx_seq_one_letter_code
_entity_poly.pdbx_strand_id
1 'polypeptide(L)'
;MIFDVQIDPITHRLIHADLVRIALDVEIEVSVPLQLAGEALGVTEDGGVLDHSLRELVVTCLPTNIPESIDVDVSELQMNQSIKVEDLIVPPSVTVITPLDSSVASVVPPVSEADLEADLGLEDEEIEDGELAEDGEEVPEEEGEAAEAEETENESAPE
;
A
#
# COMPACT_ATOMS: atom_id res chain seq x y z
N MET A 1 5.06 -1.36 25.24
CA MET A 1 4.39 -1.04 23.96
C MET A 1 5.19 -1.70 22.85
N ILE A 2 4.52 -2.25 21.85
CA ILE A 2 5.20 -2.80 20.66
C ILE A 2 5.60 -1.58 19.81
N PHE A 3 6.87 -1.48 19.48
CA PHE A 3 7.40 -0.35 18.70
C PHE A 3 7.59 -0.74 17.23
N ASP A 4 8.22 -1.89 17.00
CA ASP A 4 8.45 -2.43 15.67
C ASP A 4 8.16 -3.93 15.64
N VAL A 5 7.64 -4.41 14.51
CA VAL A 5 7.38 -5.84 14.28
C VAL A 5 7.88 -6.21 12.90
N GLN A 6 8.73 -7.23 12.85
CA GLN A 6 9.24 -7.78 11.60
C GLN A 6 8.50 -9.07 11.28
N ILE A 7 7.87 -9.09 10.12
CA ILE A 7 7.08 -10.21 9.62
C ILE A 7 7.74 -10.70 8.33
N ASP A 8 7.90 -12.02 8.21
CA ASP A 8 8.38 -12.65 6.98
C ASP A 8 7.34 -12.48 5.86
N PRO A 9 7.70 -11.90 4.69
CA PRO A 9 6.73 -11.59 3.65
C PRO A 9 6.16 -12.81 2.92
N ILE A 10 6.80 -13.99 3.02
CA ILE A 10 6.38 -15.21 2.31
C ILE A 10 5.54 -16.10 3.22
N THR A 11 6.03 -16.33 4.42
CA THR A 11 5.44 -17.25 5.41
C THR A 11 4.53 -16.55 6.41
N HIS A 12 4.51 -15.22 6.44
CA HIS A 12 3.74 -14.37 7.37
C HIS A 12 4.03 -14.69 8.85
N ARG A 13 5.22 -15.23 9.15
CA ARG A 13 5.66 -15.54 10.52
C ARG A 13 6.35 -14.34 11.15
N LEU A 14 6.13 -14.15 12.45
CA LEU A 14 6.83 -13.12 13.23
C LEU A 14 8.29 -13.52 13.42
N ILE A 15 9.21 -12.67 12.96
CA ILE A 15 10.66 -12.86 13.07
C ILE A 15 11.18 -12.20 14.35
N HIS A 16 10.79 -10.93 14.56
CA HIS A 16 11.27 -10.10 15.65
C HIS A 16 10.20 -9.10 16.09
N ALA A 17 10.21 -8.73 17.37
CA ALA A 17 9.36 -7.68 17.90
C ALA A 17 10.12 -6.85 18.93
N ASP A 18 10.14 -5.53 18.71
CA ASP A 18 10.74 -4.57 19.62
C ASP A 18 9.73 -4.13 20.67
N LEU A 19 10.12 -4.30 21.93
CA LEU A 19 9.33 -3.91 23.09
C LEU A 19 10.00 -2.74 23.80
N VAL A 20 9.29 -1.61 23.85
CA VAL A 20 9.73 -0.42 24.58
C VAL A 20 8.98 -0.30 25.89
N ARG A 21 9.73 -0.03 26.97
CA ARG A 21 9.16 0.33 28.27
C ARG A 21 8.77 1.80 28.25
N ILE A 22 7.48 2.06 28.37
CA ILE A 22 6.92 3.40 28.46
C ILE A 22 6.47 3.71 29.89
N ALA A 23 6.65 4.96 30.32
CA ALA A 23 6.06 5.47 31.55
C ALA A 23 4.68 6.06 31.22
N LEU A 24 3.67 5.77 32.03
CA LEU A 24 2.29 6.19 31.77
C LEU A 24 2.09 7.70 31.90
N ASP A 25 3.00 8.39 32.59
CA ASP A 25 2.95 9.82 32.87
C ASP A 25 3.71 10.68 31.85
N VAL A 26 4.32 10.06 30.83
CA VAL A 26 5.14 10.77 29.83
C VAL A 26 4.43 10.78 28.49
N GLU A 27 4.38 11.95 27.87
CA GLU A 27 3.86 12.13 26.52
C GLU A 27 4.77 11.41 25.51
N ILE A 28 4.17 10.63 24.63
CA ILE A 28 4.88 9.88 23.59
C ILE A 28 4.33 10.24 22.21
N GLU A 29 5.21 10.20 21.22
CA GLU A 29 4.87 10.34 19.81
C GLU A 29 4.48 8.97 19.24
N VAL A 30 3.31 8.89 18.63
CA VAL A 30 2.74 7.66 18.07
C VAL A 30 2.15 7.96 16.71
N SER A 31 2.41 7.07 15.75
CA SER A 31 1.74 7.08 14.44
C SER A 31 0.40 6.35 14.57
N VAL A 32 -0.70 7.04 14.29
CA VAL A 32 -2.06 6.49 14.33
C VAL A 32 -2.56 6.33 12.89
N PRO A 33 -3.07 5.15 12.50
CA PRO A 33 -3.61 4.94 11.16
C PRO A 33 -4.94 5.70 10.97
N LEU A 34 -5.13 6.23 9.77
CA LEU A 34 -6.36 6.88 9.33
C LEU A 34 -7.25 5.86 8.61
N GLN A 35 -8.51 5.77 9.03
CA GLN A 35 -9.52 4.95 8.36
C GLN A 35 -10.50 5.86 7.63
N LEU A 36 -10.71 5.62 6.34
CA LEU A 36 -11.68 6.36 5.55
C LEU A 36 -13.07 5.76 5.80
N ALA A 37 -13.99 6.58 6.28
CA ALA A 37 -15.38 6.23 6.55
C ALA A 37 -16.28 6.83 5.47
N GLY A 38 -17.14 6.00 4.89
CA GLY A 38 -18.05 6.40 3.81
C GLY A 38 -17.47 6.21 2.40
N GLU A 39 -18.31 6.48 1.39
CA GLU A 39 -17.94 6.45 -0.03
C GLU A 39 -17.99 7.90 -0.56
N ALA A 40 -16.89 8.37 -1.15
CA ALA A 40 -16.83 9.74 -1.67
C ALA A 40 -17.76 9.90 -2.88
N LEU A 41 -18.57 10.96 -2.87
CA LEU A 41 -19.48 11.28 -3.99
C LEU A 41 -18.73 11.44 -5.31
N GLY A 42 -17.54 12.04 -5.30
CA GLY A 42 -16.71 12.18 -6.49
C GLY A 42 -16.23 10.85 -7.10
N VAL A 43 -16.24 9.75 -6.34
CA VAL A 43 -15.96 8.40 -6.85
C VAL A 43 -17.23 7.79 -7.44
N THR A 44 -18.35 7.90 -6.71
CA THR A 44 -19.61 7.25 -7.08
C THR A 44 -20.35 7.95 -8.23
N GLU A 45 -20.35 9.29 -8.27
CA GLU A 45 -21.09 10.09 -9.26
C GLU A 45 -20.23 10.46 -10.47
N ASP A 46 -18.96 10.85 -10.25
CA ASP A 46 -18.06 11.34 -11.30
C ASP A 46 -17.03 10.30 -11.78
N GLY A 47 -17.01 9.10 -11.19
CA GLY A 47 -16.06 8.04 -11.55
C GLY A 47 -14.60 8.36 -11.21
N GLY A 48 -14.36 9.27 -10.26
CA GLY A 48 -13.04 9.64 -9.77
C GLY A 48 -12.32 8.51 -9.03
N VAL A 49 -10.99 8.65 -8.90
CA VAL A 49 -10.15 7.78 -8.09
C VAL A 49 -9.85 8.47 -6.76
N LEU A 50 -10.12 7.78 -5.65
CA LEU A 50 -9.76 8.26 -4.31
C LEU A 50 -8.26 8.01 -4.06
N ASP A 51 -7.49 9.09 -3.95
CA ASP A 51 -6.10 9.05 -3.52
C ASP A 51 -6.01 9.29 -2.02
N HIS A 52 -5.47 8.31 -1.29
CA HIS A 52 -5.21 8.40 0.14
C HIS A 52 -3.73 8.75 0.36
N SER A 53 -3.42 10.04 0.27
CA SER A 53 -2.06 10.56 0.29
C SER A 53 -1.36 10.34 1.65
N LEU A 54 -2.09 10.48 2.75
CA LEU A 54 -1.55 10.34 4.12
C LEU A 54 -2.31 9.25 4.86
N ARG A 55 -1.66 8.10 5.09
CA ARG A 55 -2.28 6.92 5.74
C ARG A 55 -2.16 6.91 7.26
N GLU A 56 -1.17 7.60 7.79
CA GLU A 56 -0.82 7.60 9.21
C GLU A 56 -0.53 9.02 9.66
N LEU A 57 -1.02 9.36 10.85
CA LEU A 57 -0.91 10.70 11.42
C LEU A 57 -0.08 10.63 12.70
N VAL A 58 0.93 11.49 12.78
CA VAL A 58 1.87 11.51 13.91
C VAL A 58 1.31 12.43 14.98
N VAL A 59 1.03 11.85 16.16
CA VAL A 59 0.42 12.55 17.28
C VAL A 59 1.21 12.37 18.57
N THR A 60 1.18 13.39 19.42
CA THR A 60 1.64 13.31 20.80
C THR A 60 0.45 13.08 21.72
N CYS A 61 0.50 12.01 22.50
CA CYS A 61 -0.52 11.74 23.52
C CYS A 61 0.06 10.95 24.70
N LEU A 62 -0.72 10.87 25.78
CA LEU A 62 -0.42 9.96 26.88
C LEU A 62 -0.68 8.51 26.45
N PRO A 63 0.13 7.53 26.91
CA PRO A 63 -0.05 6.12 26.59
C PRO A 63 -1.44 5.55 26.82
N THR A 64 -2.18 6.12 27.78
CA THR A 64 -3.52 5.69 28.17
C THR A 64 -4.62 6.14 27.20
N ASN A 65 -4.34 7.14 26.35
CA ASN A 65 -5.32 7.76 25.45
C ASN A 65 -4.96 7.62 23.97
N ILE A 66 -4.18 6.60 23.60
CA ILE A 66 -3.85 6.33 22.20
C ILE A 66 -5.09 5.80 21.49
N PRO A 67 -5.61 6.49 20.46
CA PRO A 67 -6.65 5.93 19.60
C PRO A 67 -6.08 4.82 18.70
N GLU A 68 -6.85 3.75 18.47
CA GLU A 68 -6.45 2.67 17.55
C GLU A 68 -6.52 3.11 16.08
N SER A 69 -7.50 3.97 15.76
CA SER A 69 -7.67 4.58 14.45
C SER A 69 -8.39 5.92 14.57
N ILE A 70 -8.25 6.77 13.55
CA ILE A 70 -9.02 8.00 13.39
C ILE A 70 -9.87 7.86 12.14
N ASP A 71 -11.19 7.91 12.31
CA ASP A 71 -12.14 7.90 11.22
C ASP A 71 -12.17 9.26 10.51
N VAL A 72 -12.03 9.22 9.19
CA VAL A 72 -12.10 10.37 8.30
C VAL A 72 -13.32 10.21 7.41
N ASP A 73 -14.34 11.03 7.61
CA ASP A 73 -15.52 11.01 6.73
C ASP A 73 -15.15 11.57 5.36
N VAL A 74 -15.25 10.73 4.33
CA VAL A 74 -14.98 11.11 2.93
C VAL A 74 -16.27 11.29 2.13
N SER A 75 -17.43 11.17 2.76
CA SER A 75 -18.73 11.13 2.09
C SER A 75 -19.01 12.41 1.30
N GLU A 76 -18.60 13.58 1.81
CA GLU A 76 -18.86 14.88 1.17
C GLU A 76 -17.81 15.28 0.11
N LEU A 77 -16.76 14.47 -0.13
CA LEU A 77 -15.69 14.80 -1.09
C LEU A 77 -16.16 14.75 -2.55
N GLN A 78 -16.01 15.88 -3.24
CA GLN A 78 -16.26 16.01 -4.69
C GLN A 78 -14.97 15.85 -5.51
N MET A 79 -15.10 15.77 -6.83
CA MET A 79 -13.96 15.72 -7.76
C MET A 79 -13.02 16.92 -7.56
N ASN A 80 -11.71 16.67 -7.53
CA ASN A 80 -10.65 17.67 -7.27
C ASN A 80 -10.71 18.36 -5.91
N GLN A 81 -11.45 17.81 -4.94
CA GLN A 81 -11.38 18.26 -3.56
C GLN A 81 -10.43 17.38 -2.73
N SER A 82 -9.91 17.96 -1.66
CA SER A 82 -9.04 17.27 -0.71
C SER A 82 -9.43 17.63 0.72
N ILE A 83 -9.45 16.63 1.61
CA ILE A 83 -9.55 16.83 3.06
C ILE A 83 -8.14 17.10 3.59
N LYS A 84 -8.02 18.11 4.45
CA LYS A 84 -6.77 18.42 5.14
C LYS A 84 -6.76 17.89 6.57
N VAL A 85 -5.57 17.87 7.17
CA VAL A 85 -5.39 17.48 8.56
C VAL A 85 -6.14 18.40 9.54
N GLU A 86 -6.33 19.68 9.20
CA GLU A 86 -7.07 20.65 10.02
C GLU A 86 -8.56 20.29 10.21
N ASP A 87 -9.17 19.62 9.24
CA ASP A 87 -10.61 19.28 9.24
C ASP A 87 -10.90 17.93 9.94
N LEU A 88 -9.86 17.25 10.44
CA LEU A 88 -9.99 15.95 11.10
C LEU A 88 -10.61 16.08 12.50
N ILE A 89 -11.53 15.17 12.81
CA ILE A 89 -12.12 15.05 14.14
C ILE A 89 -11.15 14.28 15.03
N VAL A 90 -10.26 15.00 15.70
CA VAL A 90 -9.33 14.41 16.67
C VAL A 90 -9.84 14.57 18.11
N PRO A 91 -9.64 13.56 18.98
CA PRO A 91 -10.00 13.68 20.38
C PRO A 91 -9.16 14.76 21.08
N PRO A 92 -9.71 15.49 22.07
CA PRO A 92 -9.05 16.64 22.70
C PRO A 92 -7.80 16.26 23.52
N SER A 93 -7.56 14.97 23.71
CA SER A 93 -6.44 14.41 24.47
C SER A 93 -5.17 14.21 23.64
N VAL A 94 -5.21 14.57 22.35
CA VAL A 94 -4.20 14.26 21.36
C VAL A 94 -3.72 15.54 20.67
N THR A 95 -2.41 15.74 20.60
CA THR A 95 -1.81 16.88 19.89
C THR A 95 -1.24 16.40 18.56
N VAL A 96 -1.71 16.98 17.46
CA VAL A 96 -1.21 16.66 16.12
C VAL A 96 0.12 17.37 15.87
N ILE A 97 1.15 16.61 15.48
CA ILE A 97 2.47 17.14 15.12
C ILE A 97 2.58 17.33 13.60
N THR A 98 1.92 16.45 12.83
CA THR A 98 1.84 16.52 11.38
C THR A 98 1.34 17.90 10.93
N PRO A 99 1.92 18.50 9.86
CA PRO A 99 1.49 19.81 9.38
C PRO A 99 0.00 19.81 9.01
N LEU A 100 -0.72 20.81 9.53
CA LEU A 100 -2.18 20.96 9.36
C LEU A 100 -2.60 21.16 7.89
N ASP A 101 -1.71 21.72 7.07
CA ASP A 101 -1.90 21.92 5.63
C ASP A 101 -1.77 20.65 4.79
N SER A 102 -1.34 19.53 5.37
CA SER A 102 -1.20 18.28 4.63
C SER A 102 -2.57 17.74 4.20
N SER A 103 -2.69 17.34 2.94
CA SER A 103 -3.86 16.62 2.43
C SER A 103 -3.83 15.17 2.93
N VAL A 104 -4.99 14.70 3.39
CA VAL A 104 -5.20 13.33 3.89
C VAL A 104 -5.72 12.44 2.76
N ALA A 105 -6.83 12.86 2.18
CA ALA A 105 -7.48 12.19 1.06
C ALA A 105 -7.86 13.22 -0.01
N SER A 106 -7.74 12.84 -1.27
CA SER A 106 -8.15 13.66 -2.40
C SER A 106 -8.84 12.82 -3.47
N VAL A 107 -9.74 13.43 -4.25
CA VAL A 107 -10.39 12.75 -5.38
C VAL A 107 -9.79 13.28 -6.67
N VAL A 108 -9.09 12.41 -7.39
CA VAL A 108 -8.42 12.73 -8.65
C VAL A 108 -9.30 12.23 -9.80
N PRO A 109 -9.41 12.95 -10.93
CA PRO A 109 -10.12 12.45 -12.10
C PRO A 109 -9.49 11.14 -12.62
N PRO A 110 -10.30 10.22 -13.19
CA PRO A 110 -9.77 9.02 -13.79
C PRO A 110 -8.92 9.40 -15.02
N VAL A 111 -7.77 8.77 -15.15
CA VAL A 111 -6.95 8.91 -16.37
C VAL A 111 -7.66 8.13 -17.48
N SER A 112 -7.96 8.79 -18.59
CA SER A 112 -8.62 8.13 -19.73
C SER A 112 -7.61 7.25 -20.48
N GLU A 113 -8.08 6.22 -21.18
CA GLU A 113 -7.21 5.36 -22.03
C GLU A 113 -6.39 6.19 -23.02
N ALA A 114 -7.01 7.22 -23.61
CA ALA A 114 -6.34 8.15 -24.52
C ALA A 114 -5.22 8.96 -23.86
N ASP A 115 -5.35 9.34 -22.59
CA ASP A 115 -4.28 10.01 -21.84
C ASP A 115 -3.16 9.03 -21.47
N LEU A 116 -3.50 7.76 -21.20
CA LEU A 116 -2.53 6.72 -20.89
C LEU A 116 -1.69 6.35 -22.12
N GLU A 117 -2.31 6.24 -23.29
CA GLU A 117 -1.65 5.96 -24.58
C GLU A 117 -0.70 7.09 -24.99
N ALA A 118 -1.10 8.34 -24.76
CA ALA A 118 -0.28 9.51 -25.03
C ALA A 118 0.96 9.63 -24.11
N ASP A 119 0.83 9.29 -22.82
CA ASP A 119 1.95 9.33 -21.87
C ASP A 119 2.94 8.17 -22.07
N LEU A 120 2.43 6.99 -22.46
CA LEU A 120 3.22 5.80 -22.77
C LEU A 120 3.82 5.80 -24.18
N GLY A 121 3.50 6.80 -25.01
CA GLY A 121 3.98 6.89 -26.40
C GLY A 121 3.53 5.72 -27.27
N LEU A 122 2.41 5.08 -26.91
CA LEU A 122 1.79 3.99 -27.66
C LEU A 122 0.80 4.62 -28.65
N GLU A 123 1.33 5.35 -29.64
CA GLU A 123 0.53 5.79 -30.79
C GLU A 123 0.56 4.62 -31.81
N ASP A 124 -0.59 3.99 -32.05
CA ASP A 124 -0.90 3.00 -33.12
C ASP A 124 0.33 2.39 -33.83
N GLU A 125 0.93 1.34 -33.26
CA GLU A 125 1.42 0.26 -34.12
C GLU A 125 0.19 -0.54 -34.55
N GLU A 126 -0.39 -0.14 -35.70
CA GLU A 126 -1.29 -0.99 -36.48
C GLU A 126 -0.61 -2.35 -36.67
N ILE A 127 -0.97 -3.33 -35.83
CA ILE A 127 -0.77 -4.73 -36.17
C ILE A 127 -1.84 -5.03 -37.22
N GLU A 128 -1.47 -4.79 -38.48
CA GLU A 128 -2.22 -5.16 -39.68
C GLU A 128 -2.38 -6.69 -39.67
N ASP A 129 -3.52 -7.18 -39.17
CA ASP A 129 -3.88 -8.58 -39.24
C ASP A 129 -4.31 -8.91 -40.68
N GLY A 130 -3.45 -9.63 -41.40
CA GLY A 130 -3.88 -10.38 -42.58
C GLY A 130 -2.83 -10.69 -43.63
N GLU A 131 -2.01 -11.73 -43.42
CA GLU A 131 -1.97 -12.83 -44.39
C GLU A 131 -1.46 -14.14 -43.76
N LEU A 132 -2.34 -15.14 -43.81
CA LEU A 132 -2.06 -16.54 -43.53
C LEU A 132 -1.40 -17.16 -44.77
N ALA A 133 -0.15 -17.60 -44.67
CA ALA A 133 0.48 -18.61 -45.52
C ALA A 133 1.64 -19.22 -44.71
N GLU A 134 1.41 -20.32 -43.99
CA GLU A 134 1.70 -21.69 -44.47
C GLU A 134 3.10 -21.83 -45.09
N ASP A 135 4.08 -22.11 -44.23
CA ASP A 135 5.11 -23.15 -44.41
C ASP A 135 5.70 -23.35 -43.00
N GLY A 136 5.48 -24.47 -42.33
CA GLY A 136 6.13 -25.71 -42.70
C GLY A 136 7.33 -25.90 -41.76
N GLU A 137 7.05 -26.52 -40.62
CA GLU A 137 7.92 -27.46 -39.89
C GLU A 137 9.43 -27.20 -39.86
N GLU A 138 9.97 -26.97 -38.65
CA GLU A 138 10.96 -27.89 -38.07
C GLU A 138 11.22 -27.51 -36.60
N VAL A 139 10.64 -28.30 -35.70
CA VAL A 139 11.30 -28.60 -34.44
C VAL A 139 12.60 -29.35 -34.76
N PRO A 140 13.68 -29.05 -34.03
CA PRO A 140 14.35 -30.14 -33.38
C PRO A 140 14.50 -29.86 -31.88
N GLU A 141 13.92 -30.76 -31.09
CA GLU A 141 14.39 -31.06 -29.75
C GLU A 141 15.75 -31.81 -29.81
N GLU A 142 16.43 -31.76 -28.66
CA GLU A 142 17.55 -32.60 -28.19
C GLU A 142 18.95 -32.25 -28.75
N GLU A 143 20.04 -32.15 -27.96
CA GLU A 143 20.40 -32.85 -26.71
C GLU A 143 21.23 -31.95 -25.75
N GLY A 144 21.14 -32.24 -24.45
CA GLY A 144 22.02 -31.65 -23.43
C GLY A 144 21.73 -32.07 -21.99
N GLU A 145 21.60 -33.37 -21.78
CA GLU A 145 21.42 -34.11 -20.52
C GLU A 145 22.45 -33.82 -19.41
N ALA A 146 21.96 -33.88 -18.15
CA ALA A 146 22.58 -34.30 -16.88
C ALA A 146 22.20 -33.31 -15.75
N ALA A 147 21.22 -33.59 -14.87
CA ALA A 147 21.25 -34.59 -13.79
C ALA A 147 22.45 -34.33 -12.84
N GLU A 148 22.33 -34.23 -11.51
CA GLU A 148 21.47 -34.96 -10.58
C GLU A 148 21.17 -34.13 -9.32
N ALA A 149 19.97 -34.34 -8.78
CA ALA A 149 19.74 -34.33 -7.35
C ALA A 149 20.13 -35.69 -6.79
N GLU A 150 20.83 -35.74 -5.65
CA GLU A 150 20.69 -36.79 -4.63
C GLU A 150 21.01 -36.11 -3.29
N GLU A 151 20.01 -35.87 -2.44
CA GLU A 151 19.38 -36.83 -1.52
C GLU A 151 20.23 -37.15 -0.28
N THR A 152 19.49 -37.20 0.82
CA THR A 152 19.83 -37.45 2.22
C THR A 152 20.58 -38.79 2.38
N GLU A 153 21.39 -39.07 3.40
CA GLU A 153 21.01 -39.37 4.78
C GLU A 153 22.29 -39.63 5.63
N ASN A 154 22.29 -39.10 6.86
CA ASN A 154 22.70 -39.73 8.12
C ASN A 154 24.02 -40.57 8.23
N GLU A 155 24.95 -40.15 9.10
CA GLU A 155 25.30 -40.87 10.35
C GLU A 155 26.45 -40.20 11.14
N SER A 156 26.17 -39.93 12.42
CA SER A 156 27.00 -40.17 13.61
C SER A 156 28.49 -39.72 13.72
N ALA A 157 28.74 -39.02 14.83
CA ALA A 157 29.97 -38.57 15.54
C ALA A 157 31.13 -39.60 15.69
N PRO A 158 32.25 -39.38 16.45
CA PRO A 158 32.76 -38.20 17.20
C PRO A 158 34.29 -37.90 17.01
N GLU A 159 34.82 -36.82 17.61
CA GLU A 159 36.04 -36.80 18.46
C GLU A 159 36.11 -35.51 19.30
#